data_AF-A0A3P7MUC2-F1
#
_entry.id   AF-A0A3P7MUC2-F1
#
_cell.length_a   1.000
_cell.length_b   1.000
_cell.length_c   1.000
_cell.angle_alpha   90.00
_cell.angle_beta   90.00
_cell.angle_gamma   90.00
#
_symmetry.space_group_name_H-M   'P 1'
#
loop_
_entity.id
_entity.type
_entity.pdbx_description
1 polymer ?
#
loop_
_entity_poly.entity_id
_entity_poly.type
_entity_poly.pdbx_seq_one_letter_code
_entity_poly.pdbx_strand_id
1 'polypeptide(L)'
;MSRAKSGVKILNPSAVLYPMGCRILSRAKSGVKILNPSAVLYPLVGTCAENKPVRLKLQKGVQYAWCSCGLSGKQPWCDGSHKAEGVTTLRPVVFEVEADGEYSMCLCKATEKRPLCDGHHRKLQVRKRRYEGQPQYCAYVESPVYEGVAEKLGYNPKHRRWHF
;
A
#
# COMPACT_ATOMS: atom_id res chain seq x y z
N MET A 1 -33.22 -65.56 8.98
CA MET A 1 -34.02 -64.33 8.97
C MET A 1 -33.89 -63.65 10.32
N SER A 2 -33.04 -62.62 10.46
CA SER A 2 -33.14 -61.63 11.55
C SER A 2 -32.13 -60.51 11.34
N ARG A 3 -32.63 -59.39 10.80
CA ARG A 3 -31.99 -58.08 10.76
C ARG A 3 -31.94 -57.50 12.18
N ALA A 4 -30.80 -56.95 12.59
CA ALA A 4 -30.74 -55.93 13.63
C ALA A 4 -29.55 -54.97 13.39
N LYS A 5 -29.89 -53.90 12.68
CA LYS A 5 -29.33 -52.54 12.59
C LYS A 5 -28.04 -52.27 13.41
N SER A 6 -26.90 -52.21 12.71
CA SER A 6 -25.71 -51.50 13.18
C SER A 6 -26.00 -49.99 13.19
N GLY A 7 -25.89 -49.39 14.38
CA GLY A 7 -26.05 -47.95 14.57
C GLY A 7 -25.01 -47.17 13.77
N VAL A 8 -25.48 -46.28 12.91
CA VAL A 8 -24.67 -45.25 12.24
C VAL A 8 -24.22 -44.27 13.32
N LYS A 9 -23.02 -44.48 13.86
CA LYS A 9 -22.30 -43.45 14.60
C LYS A 9 -21.86 -42.41 13.59
N ILE A 10 -22.37 -41.18 13.77
CA ILE A 10 -21.96 -40.00 13.03
C ILE A 10 -20.46 -39.81 13.28
N LEU A 11 -19.65 -40.27 12.32
CA LEU A 11 -18.24 -39.95 12.27
C LEU A 11 -18.15 -38.52 11.73
N ASN A 12 -17.99 -37.57 12.66
CA ASN A 12 -17.53 -36.22 12.32
C ASN A 12 -16.29 -36.35 11.42
N PRO A 13 -16.30 -35.78 10.21
CA PRO A 13 -15.18 -35.94 9.29
C PRO A 13 -13.98 -35.17 9.84
N SER A 14 -13.09 -35.89 10.50
CA SER A 14 -11.68 -35.57 10.53
C SER A 14 -11.17 -35.58 9.09
N ALA A 15 -11.06 -34.41 8.45
CA ALA A 15 -10.08 -34.12 7.40
C ALA A 15 -10.47 -32.81 6.67
N VAL A 16 -10.19 -31.68 7.30
CA VAL A 16 -9.55 -30.61 6.53
C VAL A 16 -8.15 -30.49 7.11
N LEU A 17 -7.28 -31.34 6.57
CA LEU A 17 -5.85 -31.08 6.54
C LEU A 17 -5.69 -29.64 6.03
N TYR A 18 -5.35 -28.71 6.91
CA TYR A 18 -4.69 -27.49 6.48
C TYR A 18 -3.22 -27.89 6.26
N PRO A 19 -2.79 -28.15 5.01
CA PRO A 19 -1.39 -28.34 4.79
C PRO A 19 -0.73 -26.98 5.00
N MET A 20 0.47 -27.00 5.55
CA MET A 20 1.35 -25.84 5.69
C MET A 20 0.98 -24.92 6.85
N GLY A 21 1.48 -25.31 8.02
CA GLY A 21 1.87 -24.35 9.05
C GLY A 21 2.49 -23.13 8.38
N CYS A 22 1.79 -22.02 8.54
CA CYS A 22 2.11 -20.72 8.00
C CYS A 22 3.51 -20.30 8.47
N ARG A 23 4.55 -20.63 7.69
CA ARG A 23 5.93 -20.13 7.84
C ARG A 23 6.03 -18.61 7.59
N ILE A 24 4.95 -17.85 7.78
CA ILE A 24 4.86 -16.42 7.46
C ILE A 24 5.39 -15.57 8.62
N LEU A 25 5.62 -16.11 9.81
CA LEU A 25 6.11 -15.34 10.97
C LEU A 25 7.58 -15.59 11.35
N SER A 26 8.36 -16.35 10.57
CA SER A 26 9.75 -16.67 10.91
C SER A 26 10.81 -15.92 10.10
N ARG A 27 10.47 -14.75 9.52
CA ARG A 27 11.46 -13.93 8.81
C ARG A 27 11.95 -12.80 9.72
N ALA A 28 12.99 -13.13 10.51
CA ALA A 28 13.82 -12.25 11.34
C ALA A 28 13.05 -11.18 12.14
N LYS A 29 12.73 -11.48 13.40
CA LYS A 29 12.22 -10.54 14.39
C LYS A 29 13.01 -9.22 14.31
N SER A 30 12.37 -8.18 13.81
CA SER A 30 12.96 -6.85 13.61
C SER A 30 13.09 -6.04 14.90
N GLY A 31 13.13 -6.70 16.07
CA GLY A 31 13.10 -6.04 17.39
C GLY A 31 11.87 -5.14 17.62
N VAL A 32 10.85 -5.28 16.77
CA VAL A 32 9.65 -4.44 16.73
C VAL A 32 8.41 -5.33 16.76
N LYS A 33 7.52 -5.06 17.71
CA LYS A 33 6.22 -5.71 17.87
C LYS A 33 5.15 -4.85 17.21
N ILE A 34 4.51 -5.37 16.17
CA ILE A 34 3.42 -4.69 15.46
C ILE A 34 2.12 -4.89 16.24
N LEU A 35 1.41 -3.79 16.50
CA LEU A 35 0.12 -3.80 17.19
C LEU A 35 -1.07 -3.99 16.24
N ASN A 36 -0.92 -3.57 14.97
CA ASN A 36 -1.96 -3.72 13.94
C ASN A 36 -1.45 -4.49 12.71
N PRO A 37 -1.42 -5.84 12.75
CA PRO A 37 -0.82 -6.66 11.69
C PRO A 37 -1.46 -6.42 10.32
N SER A 38 -2.75 -6.10 10.26
CA SER A 38 -3.45 -5.78 9.02
C SER A 38 -2.80 -4.63 8.25
N ALA A 39 -2.23 -3.63 8.93
CA ALA A 39 -1.58 -2.48 8.27
C ALA A 39 -0.30 -2.87 7.52
N VAL A 40 0.38 -3.92 7.98
CA VAL A 40 1.62 -4.43 7.36
C VAL A 40 1.31 -5.29 6.13
N LEU A 41 0.20 -6.02 6.16
CA LEU A 41 -0.22 -6.92 5.08
C LEU A 41 -0.83 -6.22 3.85
N TYR A 42 -1.03 -4.90 3.89
CA TYR A 42 -1.57 -4.17 2.74
C TYR A 42 -0.60 -4.23 1.53
N PRO A 43 -1.06 -4.71 0.36
CA PRO A 43 -0.22 -4.81 -0.84
C PRO A 43 0.07 -3.45 -1.49
N LEU A 44 -0.73 -2.43 -1.18
CA LEU A 44 -0.60 -1.09 -1.73
C LEU A 44 0.60 -0.36 -1.11
N VAL A 45 1.31 0.40 -1.94
CA VAL A 45 2.47 1.22 -1.56
C VAL A 45 2.06 2.69 -1.56
N GLY A 46 2.48 3.45 -0.53
CA GLY A 46 2.21 4.87 -0.43
C GLY A 46 3.08 5.72 -1.35
N THR A 47 2.84 7.02 -1.36
CA THR A 47 3.69 7.98 -2.08
C THR A 47 5.06 8.09 -1.42
N CYS A 48 6.12 8.21 -2.22
CA CYS A 48 7.47 8.36 -1.70
C CYS A 48 7.62 9.76 -1.09
N ALA A 49 7.86 9.85 0.23
CA ALA A 49 8.19 11.12 0.86
C ALA A 49 9.66 11.48 0.60
N GLU A 50 10.58 10.57 0.94
CA GLU A 50 12.00 10.71 0.66
C GLU A 50 12.66 9.38 0.30
N ASN A 51 13.69 9.46 -0.55
CA ASN A 51 14.46 8.29 -1.01
C ASN A 51 15.54 7.85 0.00
N LYS A 52 15.68 8.51 1.16
CA LYS A 52 16.65 8.18 2.20
C LYS A 52 15.92 7.75 3.48
N PRO A 53 16.41 6.74 4.21
CA PRO A 53 15.87 6.40 5.51
C PRO A 53 16.32 7.40 6.57
N VAL A 54 15.52 7.54 7.63
CA VAL A 54 15.85 8.36 8.79
C VAL A 54 16.21 7.45 9.97
N ARG A 55 17.30 7.77 10.68
CA ARG A 55 17.70 7.07 11.91
C ARG A 55 17.11 7.80 13.11
N LEU A 56 16.37 7.08 13.95
CA LEU A 56 15.72 7.63 15.13
C LEU A 56 16.01 6.76 16.35
N LYS A 57 16.18 7.39 17.51
CA LYS A 57 16.23 6.71 18.81
C LYS A 57 14.81 6.42 19.26
N LEU A 58 14.47 5.14 19.41
CA LEU A 58 13.17 4.70 19.90
C LEU A 58 13.32 4.09 21.28
N GLN A 59 12.29 4.28 22.10
CA GLN A 59 12.23 3.78 23.46
C GLN A 59 11.29 2.59 23.58
N LYS A 60 11.64 1.65 24.45
CA LYS A 60 10.82 0.49 24.79
C LYS A 60 9.54 0.94 25.49
N GLY A 61 8.43 0.30 25.14
CA GLY A 61 7.12 0.55 25.77
C GLY A 61 6.40 1.80 25.25
N VAL A 62 7.00 2.56 24.34
CA VAL A 62 6.33 3.66 23.64
C VAL A 62 5.68 3.14 22.36
N GLN A 63 4.43 3.53 22.15
CA GLN A 63 3.70 3.24 20.92
C GLN A 63 3.99 4.29 19.86
N TYR A 64 4.46 3.85 18.71
CA TYR A 64 4.77 4.70 17.57
C TYR A 64 3.82 4.39 16.40
N ALA A 65 3.38 5.44 15.71
CA ALA A 65 2.53 5.34 14.53
C ALA A 65 3.31 5.78 13.29
N TRP A 66 3.80 4.83 12.50
CA TRP A 66 4.51 5.10 11.25
C TRP A 66 3.55 5.38 10.10
N CYS A 67 3.83 6.44 9.35
CA CYS A 67 3.06 6.80 8.16
C CYS A 67 3.36 5.83 7.01
N SER A 68 2.35 5.10 6.54
CA SER A 68 2.44 4.21 5.37
C SER A 68 2.01 4.90 4.06
N CYS A 69 1.18 5.93 4.13
CA CYS A 69 0.62 6.60 2.96
C CYS A 69 1.57 7.58 2.25
N GLY A 70 2.56 8.13 2.97
CA GLY A 70 3.50 9.13 2.44
C GLY A 70 3.05 10.58 2.52
N LEU A 71 1.79 10.82 2.90
CA LEU A 71 1.16 12.15 2.86
C LEU A 71 1.30 12.98 4.14
N SER A 72 1.86 12.38 5.20
CA SER A 72 2.03 13.10 6.47
C SER A 72 3.05 14.23 6.33
N GLY A 73 2.74 15.39 6.91
CA GLY A 73 3.68 16.51 7.04
C GLY A 73 4.72 16.31 8.15
N LYS A 74 4.53 15.32 9.04
CA LYS A 74 5.42 15.01 10.18
C LYS A 74 6.13 13.68 10.00
N GLN A 75 6.71 13.44 8.81
CA GLN A 75 7.43 12.21 8.52
C GLN A 75 8.56 11.96 9.55
N PRO A 76 8.78 10.70 9.99
CA PRO A 76 8.18 9.45 9.53
C PRO A 76 6.82 9.11 10.17
N TRP A 77 6.31 9.97 11.06
CA TRP A 77 5.13 9.73 11.87
C TRP A 77 3.84 10.06 11.14
N CYS A 78 2.75 9.43 11.57
CA CYS A 78 1.42 9.71 11.06
C CYS A 78 0.82 10.94 11.75
N ASP A 79 0.31 11.89 10.96
CA ASP A 79 -0.39 13.10 11.42
C ASP A 79 -1.91 13.03 11.25
N GLY A 80 -2.42 11.94 10.67
CA GLY A 80 -3.85 11.77 10.37
C GLY A 80 -4.27 12.11 8.94
N SER A 81 -3.36 12.61 8.09
CA SER A 81 -3.68 12.98 6.69
C SER A 81 -4.25 11.84 5.84
N HIS A 82 -3.98 10.59 6.22
CA HIS A 82 -4.55 9.40 5.58
C HIS A 82 -6.09 9.25 5.75
N LYS A 83 -6.70 9.97 6.68
CA LYS A 83 -8.15 9.89 6.95
C LYS A 83 -8.99 10.72 5.99
N ALA A 84 -8.37 11.63 5.23
CA ALA A 84 -9.06 12.45 4.26
C ALA A 84 -9.75 11.55 3.21
N GLU A 85 -11.03 11.79 2.97
CA GLU A 85 -11.83 10.99 2.06
C GLU A 85 -11.29 11.07 0.63
N GLY A 86 -11.24 9.93 -0.06
CA GLY A 86 -10.77 9.83 -1.44
C GLY A 86 -9.26 9.93 -1.63
N VAL A 87 -8.46 10.14 -0.58
CA VAL A 87 -7.02 10.33 -0.72
C VAL A 87 -6.25 9.00 -0.70
N THR A 88 -6.39 8.21 0.37
CA THR A 88 -5.74 6.89 0.47
C THR A 88 -6.54 5.90 1.31
N THR A 89 -6.47 4.62 0.96
CA THR A 89 -7.01 3.50 1.78
C THR A 89 -5.98 2.95 2.77
N LEU A 90 -4.76 3.50 2.76
CA LEU A 90 -3.64 3.04 3.57
C LEU A 90 -3.80 3.49 5.03
N ARG A 91 -3.57 2.56 5.95
CA ARG A 91 -3.58 2.81 7.40
C ARG A 91 -2.16 2.86 7.95
N PRO A 92 -1.86 3.71 8.95
CA PRO A 92 -0.55 3.77 9.58
C PRO A 92 -0.22 2.45 10.29
N VAL A 93 1.07 2.13 10.35
CA VAL A 93 1.56 0.95 11.08
C VAL A 93 1.87 1.38 12.51
N VAL A 94 1.15 0.81 13.46
CA VAL A 94 1.31 1.05 14.89
C VAL A 94 2.17 -0.07 15.46
N PHE A 95 3.24 0.30 16.15
CA PHE A 95 4.21 -0.65 16.67
C PHE A 95 4.85 -0.18 17.97
N GLU A 96 5.41 -1.14 18.68
CA GLU A 96 6.21 -0.97 19.89
C GLU A 96 7.59 -1.59 19.68
N VAL A 97 8.59 -1.09 20.38
CA VAL A 97 9.96 -1.57 20.29
C VAL A 97 10.29 -2.44 21.49
N GLU A 98 11.03 -3.54 21.28
CA GLU A 98 11.40 -4.49 22.35
C GLU A 98 12.57 -3.99 23.22
N ALA A 99 13.45 -3.16 22.65
CA ALA A 99 14.63 -2.60 23.32
C ALA A 99 14.90 -1.15 22.88
N ASP A 100 15.45 -0.34 23.80
CA ASP A 100 15.86 1.03 23.46
C ASP A 100 17.04 1.00 22.48
N GLY A 101 16.95 1.77 21.40
CA GLY A 101 17.99 1.74 20.37
C GLY A 101 17.75 2.65 19.19
N GLU A 102 18.69 2.64 18.26
CA GLU A 102 18.60 3.36 17.01
C GLU A 102 17.98 2.50 15.91
N TYR A 103 16.85 2.96 15.37
CA TYR A 103 16.10 2.28 14.32
C TYR A 103 16.09 3.11 13.04
N SER A 104 16.22 2.43 11.91
CA SER A 104 16.14 3.06 10.60
C SER A 104 14.70 2.98 10.06
N MET A 105 14.01 4.11 10.03
CA MET A 105 12.63 4.21 9.59
C MET A 105 12.55 4.47 8.08
N CYS A 106 11.57 3.85 7.43
CA CYS A 106 11.38 3.99 6.00
C CYS A 106 10.61 5.29 5.64
N LEU A 107 11.16 6.08 4.71
CA LEU A 107 10.50 7.27 4.15
C LEU A 107 9.98 7.07 2.72
N CYS A 108 10.49 6.07 1.98
CA CYS A 108 10.04 5.81 0.62
C CYS A 108 8.71 5.02 0.54
N LYS A 109 8.25 4.49 1.68
CA LYS A 109 6.99 3.73 1.88
C LYS A 109 6.86 2.40 1.13
N ALA A 110 7.84 2.08 0.30
CA ALA A 110 7.92 0.88 -0.51
C ALA A 110 8.79 -0.23 0.10
N THR A 111 8.88 -0.28 1.43
CA THR A 111 9.56 -1.36 2.12
C THR A 111 8.66 -2.58 2.25
N GLU A 112 9.24 -3.77 2.12
CA GLU A 112 8.62 -5.06 2.45
C GLU A 112 8.63 -5.30 3.97
N LYS A 113 9.57 -4.70 4.70
CA LYS A 113 9.75 -4.84 6.16
C LYS A 113 9.19 -3.65 6.92
N ARG A 114 7.94 -3.28 6.66
CA ARG A 114 7.27 -2.16 7.36
C ARG A 114 7.34 -2.36 8.88
N PRO A 115 7.73 -1.34 9.66
CA PRO A 115 7.98 0.07 9.30
C PRO A 115 9.46 0.43 9.02
N LEU A 116 10.36 -0.55 9.09
CA LEU A 116 11.81 -0.34 9.00
C LEU A 116 12.30 -0.25 7.56
N CYS A 117 13.49 0.29 7.37
CA CYS A 117 14.13 0.34 6.07
C CYS A 117 14.82 -0.99 5.70
N ASP A 118 14.51 -1.52 4.52
CA ASP A 118 15.12 -2.70 3.92
C ASP A 118 16.06 -2.39 2.73
N GLY A 119 16.23 -1.12 2.39
CA GLY A 119 17.05 -0.69 1.25
C GLY A 119 16.29 -0.62 -0.09
N HIS A 120 14.99 -0.93 -0.13
CA HIS A 120 14.21 -0.89 -1.38
C HIS A 120 14.18 0.50 -2.04
N HIS A 121 14.36 1.56 -1.24
CA HIS A 121 14.51 2.94 -1.73
C HIS A 121 15.62 3.12 -2.78
N ARG A 122 16.66 2.26 -2.78
CA ARG A 122 17.75 2.33 -3.77
C ARG A 122 17.31 1.87 -5.16
N LYS A 123 16.41 0.89 -5.22
CA LYS A 123 15.88 0.34 -6.48
C LYS A 123 14.87 1.28 -7.12
N LEU A 124 14.19 2.07 -6.31
CA LEU A 124 13.10 2.93 -6.74
C LEU A 124 13.53 4.20 -7.41
N GLN A 125 14.83 4.41 -7.71
CA GLN A 125 15.42 5.63 -8.28
C GLN A 125 14.37 6.46 -9.03
N VAL A 126 13.67 7.30 -8.26
CA VAL A 126 12.65 8.15 -8.81
C VAL A 126 13.48 9.17 -9.53
N ARG A 127 13.67 8.97 -10.83
CA ARG A 127 14.15 10.02 -11.70
C ARG A 127 13.17 11.15 -11.43
N LYS A 128 13.61 12.18 -10.70
CA LYS A 128 12.89 13.45 -10.70
C LYS A 128 12.78 13.78 -12.19
N ARG A 129 11.60 13.63 -12.79
CA ARG A 129 11.37 14.19 -14.11
C ARG A 129 11.60 15.67 -13.90
N ARG A 130 12.78 16.14 -14.26
CA ARG A 130 13.05 17.56 -14.32
C ARG A 130 12.11 18.02 -15.43
N TYR A 131 11.04 18.71 -15.06
CA TYR A 131 10.23 19.42 -16.03
C TYR A 131 11.11 20.56 -16.55
N GLU A 132 11.97 20.25 -17.51
CA GLU A 132 12.73 21.26 -18.25
C GLU A 132 11.88 21.87 -19.39
N GLY A 133 10.74 21.26 -19.71
CA GLY A 133 9.77 21.79 -20.65
C GLY A 133 8.70 22.64 -19.96
N GLN A 134 8.30 23.74 -20.62
CA GLN A 134 7.04 24.43 -20.30
C GLN A 134 5.89 23.41 -20.27
N PRO A 135 4.93 23.53 -19.33
CA PRO A 135 3.74 22.70 -19.37
C PRO A 135 3.07 22.90 -20.73
N GLN A 136 3.04 21.84 -21.55
CA GLN A 136 2.16 21.81 -22.71
C GLN A 136 0.75 21.88 -22.16
N TYR A 137 0.18 23.08 -22.18
CA TYR A 137 -1.26 23.23 -22.12
C TYR A 137 -1.77 22.45 -23.34
N CYS A 138 -2.48 21.36 -23.13
CA CYS A 138 -3.29 20.81 -24.20
C CYS A 138 -4.40 21.85 -24.42
N ALA A 139 -4.22 22.75 -25.38
CA ALA A 139 -5.33 23.53 -25.89
C ALA A 139 -6.41 22.51 -26.29
N TYR A 140 -7.56 22.54 -25.63
CA TYR A 140 -8.66 21.59 -25.89
C TYR A 140 -9.06 21.56 -27.38
N VAL A 141 -8.74 22.64 -28.09
CA VAL A 141 -8.97 22.88 -29.51
C VAL A 141 -8.10 22.05 -30.45
N GLU A 142 -6.99 21.46 -30.00
CA GLU A 142 -6.04 20.73 -30.85
C GLU A 142 -5.84 19.26 -30.41
N SER A 143 -6.82 18.65 -29.75
CA SER A 143 -6.75 17.22 -29.42
C SER A 143 -7.10 16.37 -30.65
N PRO A 144 -6.14 15.63 -31.25
CA PRO A 144 -6.41 14.75 -32.38
C PRO A 144 -7.32 13.55 -32.02
N VAL A 145 -7.58 13.37 -30.72
CA VAL A 145 -8.51 12.36 -30.21
C VAL A 145 -9.97 12.73 -30.51
N TYR A 146 -10.30 14.00 -30.74
CA TYR A 146 -11.71 14.41 -30.93
C TYR A 146 -12.15 14.45 -32.40
N GLU A 147 -11.40 15.08 -33.30
CA GLU A 147 -11.87 15.24 -34.70
C GLU A 147 -11.97 13.90 -35.44
N GLY A 148 -11.04 12.96 -35.22
CA GLY A 148 -11.05 11.68 -35.94
C GLY A 148 -11.88 10.56 -35.32
N VAL A 149 -12.19 10.62 -34.02
CA VAL A 149 -12.97 9.58 -33.33
C VAL A 149 -14.47 9.88 -33.41
N ALA A 150 -14.87 11.16 -33.37
CA ALA A 150 -16.28 11.53 -33.43
C ALA A 150 -16.91 11.15 -34.79
N GLU A 151 -16.19 11.34 -35.89
CA GLU A 151 -16.61 10.88 -37.23
C GLU A 151 -16.72 9.35 -37.31
N LYS A 152 -15.75 8.61 -36.75
CA LYS A 152 -15.78 7.13 -36.69
C LYS A 152 -16.92 6.58 -35.83
N LEU A 153 -17.33 7.33 -34.80
CA LEU A 153 -18.47 7.01 -33.95
C LEU A 153 -19.81 7.56 -34.50
N GLY A 154 -19.81 8.20 -35.68
CA GLY A 154 -21.03 8.65 -36.36
C GLY A 154 -21.61 9.98 -35.87
N TYR A 155 -20.87 10.72 -35.03
CA TYR A 155 -21.27 12.07 -34.63
C TYR A 155 -20.86 13.04 -35.73
N ASN A 156 -21.84 13.55 -36.50
CA ASN A 156 -21.59 14.46 -37.61
C ASN A 156 -22.13 15.86 -37.27
N PRO A 157 -21.29 16.91 -37.24
CA PRO A 157 -21.74 18.26 -36.87
C PRO A 157 -22.68 18.84 -37.94
N LYS A 158 -23.80 19.41 -37.52
CA LYS A 158 -24.67 20.18 -38.42
C LYS A 158 -23.90 21.39 -38.97
N HIS A 159 -23.97 21.62 -40.28
CA HIS A 159 -23.29 22.74 -40.96
C HIS A 159 -21.76 22.82 -40.76
N ARG A 160 -21.07 21.68 -40.57
CA ARG A 160 -19.61 21.61 -40.33
C ARG A 160 -19.13 22.45 -39.14
N ARG A 161 -19.99 22.68 -38.15
CA ARG A 161 -19.62 23.40 -36.91
C ARG A 161 -20.09 22.59 -35.71
N TRP A 162 -19.15 22.25 -34.83
CA TRP A 162 -19.47 21.62 -33.54
C TRP A 162 -20.17 22.66 -32.66
N HIS A 163 -21.38 22.35 -32.22
CA HIS A 163 -22.08 23.14 -31.21
C HIS A 163 -21.81 22.49 -29.85
N PHE A 164 -21.16 23.23 -28.95
CA PHE A 164 -20.99 22.88 -27.55
C PHE A 164 -22.00 23.66 -26.71
#